data_AF-A0A1P8KIR6-F1
#
_entry.id   AF-A0A1P8KIR6-F1
#
_cell.length_a   1.000
_cell.length_b   1.000
_cell.length_c   1.000
_cell.angle_alpha   90.00
_cell.angle_beta   90.00
_cell.angle_gamma   90.00
#
_symmetry.space_group_name_H-M   'P 1'
#
loop_
_entity.id
_entity.type
_entity.pdbx_description
1 polymer ?
#
loop_
_entity_poly.entity_id
_entity_poly.type
_entity_poly.pdbx_seq_one_letter_code
_entity_poly.pdbx_strand_id
1 'polypeptide(L)'
;MKILIILYLFFNFLNAKDTLVVQQQNVLYVQNLIEVEEKIASNFEKYLLNEYSIPSLNDLIDDEYLGSNFTTTNKFSSSDIDFVSGDNLKIKYAITKDVQLYVTALYERDLYRNMTTVYKDENTPSNSYVSFELESKVAENILEILEAGSSIASECSATLTNTYCITNLSAIRWYDSISRWIEYSNEDFEEGNVTISTTGLLSSTKLDELNVGAFVLVNNGDKYIKTLTDIAKVD
;
A
#
# COMPACT_ATOMS: atom_id res chain seq x y z
N MET A 1 -28.29 -0.40 59.64
CA MET A 1 -27.12 -1.13 59.08
C MET A 1 -27.47 -1.97 57.85
N LYS A 2 -28.48 -2.86 57.87
CA LYS A 2 -28.87 -3.68 56.70
C LYS A 2 -29.27 -2.86 55.45
N ILE A 3 -30.02 -1.76 55.62
CA ILE A 3 -30.45 -0.90 54.50
C ILE A 3 -29.26 -0.17 53.85
N LEU A 4 -28.28 0.29 54.64
CA LEU A 4 -27.06 0.93 54.14
C LEU A 4 -26.18 -0.03 53.33
N ILE A 5 -26.09 -1.29 53.74
CA ILE A 5 -25.35 -2.33 53.00
C ILE A 5 -26.04 -2.65 51.66
N ILE A 6 -27.38 -2.73 51.66
CA ILE A 6 -28.15 -2.95 50.43
C ILE A 6 -27.98 -1.75 49.48
N LEU A 7 -28.04 -0.52 49.98
CA LEU A 7 -27.82 0.68 49.16
C LEU A 7 -26.41 0.70 48.56
N TYR A 8 -25.39 0.38 49.37
CA TYR A 8 -24.01 0.27 48.90
C TYR A 8 -23.85 -0.80 47.82
N LEU A 9 -24.45 -1.97 47.99
CA LEU A 9 -24.43 -3.02 46.96
C LEU A 9 -25.12 -2.56 45.68
N PHE A 10 -26.28 -1.91 45.75
CA PHE A 10 -26.97 -1.37 44.58
C PHE A 10 -26.13 -0.32 43.83
N PHE A 11 -25.45 0.59 44.54
CA PHE A 11 -24.55 1.55 43.91
C PHE A 11 -23.35 0.87 43.23
N ASN A 12 -22.80 -0.19 43.82
CA ASN A 12 -21.73 -0.97 43.17
C ASN A 12 -22.22 -1.71 41.92
N PHE A 13 -23.45 -2.26 41.93
CA PHE A 13 -24.03 -2.92 40.75
C PHE A 13 -24.30 -1.94 39.60
N LEU A 14 -24.74 -0.71 39.89
CA LEU A 14 -24.94 0.32 38.87
C LEU A 14 -23.61 0.72 38.22
N ASN A 15 -22.59 1.03 39.02
CA ASN A 15 -21.25 1.37 38.53
C ASN A 15 -20.59 0.23 37.72
N ALA A 16 -20.83 -1.03 38.11
CA ALA A 16 -20.31 -2.19 37.39
C ALA A 16 -20.93 -2.35 36.00
N LYS A 17 -22.24 -2.08 35.86
CA LYS A 17 -22.94 -2.12 34.57
C LYS A 17 -22.42 -1.04 33.62
N ASP A 18 -22.26 0.19 34.11
CA ASP A 18 -21.77 1.30 33.30
C ASP A 18 -20.33 1.07 32.83
N THR A 19 -19.48 0.51 33.69
CA THR A 19 -18.11 0.13 33.33
C THR A 19 -18.07 -0.93 32.24
N LEU A 20 -18.92 -1.97 32.34
CA LEU A 20 -19.01 -3.03 31.34
C LEU A 20 -19.46 -2.50 29.97
N VAL A 21 -20.45 -1.60 29.94
CA VAL A 21 -20.94 -0.98 28.71
C VAL A 21 -19.84 -0.16 28.03
N VAL A 22 -19.09 0.64 28.78
CA VAL A 22 -17.96 1.41 28.25
C VAL A 22 -16.88 0.48 27.68
N GLN A 23 -16.58 -0.63 28.37
CA GLN A 23 -15.62 -1.62 27.88
C GLN A 23 -16.05 -2.21 26.54
N GLN A 24 -17.32 -2.62 26.41
CA GLN A 24 -17.88 -3.16 25.17
C GLN A 24 -17.83 -2.14 24.02
N GLN A 25 -18.15 -0.87 24.29
CA GLN A 25 -18.07 0.20 23.29
C GLN A 25 -16.63 0.47 22.83
N ASN A 26 -15.66 0.38 23.74
CA ASN A 26 -14.25 0.53 23.38
C ASN A 26 -13.74 -0.64 22.56
N VAL A 27 -14.12 -1.88 22.91
CA VAL A 27 -13.79 -3.07 22.11
C VAL A 27 -14.33 -2.93 20.69
N LEU A 28 -15.62 -2.60 20.54
CA LEU A 28 -16.23 -2.41 19.23
C LEU A 28 -15.55 -1.29 18.44
N TYR A 29 -15.20 -0.20 19.10
CA TYR A 29 -14.50 0.90 18.45
C TYR A 29 -13.11 0.50 17.95
N VAL A 30 -12.33 -0.23 18.75
CA VAL A 30 -11.01 -0.75 18.33
C VAL A 30 -11.16 -1.69 17.14
N GLN A 31 -12.18 -2.56 17.14
CA GLN A 31 -12.44 -3.45 16.00
C GLN A 31 -12.75 -2.65 14.72
N ASN A 32 -13.62 -1.65 14.81
CA ASN A 32 -13.95 -0.79 13.67
C ASN A 32 -12.72 -0.01 13.18
N LEU A 33 -11.84 0.41 14.09
CA LEU A 33 -10.60 1.11 13.75
C LEU A 33 -9.66 0.20 12.95
N ILE A 34 -9.50 -1.06 13.37
CA ILE A 34 -8.73 -2.06 12.61
C ILE A 34 -9.36 -2.29 11.24
N GLU A 35 -10.69 -2.44 11.18
CA GLU A 35 -11.40 -2.63 9.90
C GLU A 35 -11.21 -1.44 8.95
N VAL A 36 -11.18 -0.22 9.49
CA VAL A 36 -10.88 1.00 8.73
C VAL A 36 -9.46 0.97 8.16
N GLU A 37 -8.47 0.58 8.97
CA GLU A 37 -7.07 0.46 8.52
C GLU A 37 -6.92 -0.60 7.41
N GLU A 38 -7.57 -1.76 7.55
CA GLU A 38 -7.60 -2.81 6.51
C GLU A 38 -8.27 -2.33 5.22
N LYS A 39 -9.38 -1.58 5.32
CA LYS A 39 -10.05 -0.99 4.16
C LYS A 39 -9.17 0.04 3.45
N ILE A 40 -8.43 0.86 4.20
CA ILE A 40 -7.48 1.83 3.63
C ILE A 40 -6.38 1.08 2.87
N ALA A 41 -5.76 0.06 3.48
CA ALA A 41 -4.73 -0.75 2.84
C ALA A 41 -5.21 -1.38 1.52
N SER A 42 -6.36 -2.04 1.55
CA SER A 42 -6.94 -2.68 0.37
C SER A 42 -7.30 -1.68 -0.75
N ASN A 43 -7.83 -0.50 -0.39
CA ASN A 43 -8.19 0.51 -1.38
C ASN A 43 -6.98 1.29 -1.91
N PHE A 44 -5.89 1.38 -1.13
CA PHE A 44 -4.63 1.94 -1.62
C PHE A 44 -4.10 1.13 -2.80
N GLU A 45 -4.06 -0.20 -2.66
CA GLU A 45 -3.66 -1.09 -3.77
C GLU A 45 -4.61 -0.96 -4.97
N LYS A 46 -5.92 -0.97 -4.73
CA LYS A 46 -6.91 -0.79 -5.80
C LYS A 46 -6.68 0.53 -6.56
N TYR A 47 -6.38 1.61 -5.85
CA TYR A 47 -6.12 2.91 -6.45
C TYR A 47 -4.84 2.90 -7.30
N LEU A 48 -3.75 2.30 -6.80
CA LEU A 48 -2.52 2.14 -7.60
C LEU A 48 -2.79 1.42 -8.93
N LEU A 49 -3.59 0.35 -8.90
CA LEU A 49 -3.89 -0.47 -10.07
C LEU A 49 -4.82 0.22 -11.08
N ASN A 50 -5.64 1.17 -10.63
CA ASN A 50 -6.61 1.86 -11.48
C ASN A 50 -6.10 3.20 -11.99
N GLU A 51 -5.51 4.00 -11.10
CA GLU A 51 -5.14 5.40 -11.35
C GLU A 51 -3.65 5.58 -11.61
N TYR A 52 -2.83 4.54 -11.40
CA TYR A 52 -1.38 4.55 -11.60
C TYR A 52 -0.68 5.74 -10.92
N SER A 53 -1.16 6.10 -9.73
CA SER A 53 -0.63 7.18 -8.91
C SER A 53 -0.78 6.86 -7.43
N ILE A 54 0.09 7.44 -6.60
CA ILE A 54 0.08 7.24 -5.15
C ILE A 54 -1.05 8.08 -4.54
N PRO A 55 -2.10 7.47 -3.94
CA PRO A 55 -3.22 8.23 -3.40
C PRO A 55 -2.85 8.95 -2.10
N SER A 56 -3.41 10.14 -1.91
CA SER A 56 -3.66 10.65 -0.56
C SER A 56 -4.90 10.00 0.03
N LEU A 57 -5.12 10.11 1.34
CA LEU A 57 -6.34 9.58 1.93
C LEU A 57 -7.61 10.25 1.36
N ASN A 58 -7.52 11.53 0.99
CA ASN A 58 -8.65 12.24 0.38
C ASN A 58 -9.02 11.67 -0.99
N ASP A 59 -8.03 11.18 -1.75
CA ASP A 59 -8.29 10.55 -3.06
C ASP A 59 -9.02 9.20 -2.90
N LEU A 60 -8.84 8.55 -1.75
CA LEU A 60 -9.56 7.31 -1.41
C LEU A 60 -10.98 7.56 -0.87
N ILE A 61 -11.31 8.77 -0.40
CA ILE A 61 -12.65 9.11 0.11
C ILE A 61 -13.55 9.48 -1.06
N ASP A 62 -13.89 8.47 -1.85
CA ASP A 62 -14.82 8.53 -2.97
C ASP A 62 -15.68 7.26 -3.03
N ASP A 63 -16.84 7.34 -3.69
CA ASP A 63 -17.77 6.20 -3.85
C ASP A 63 -17.17 4.99 -4.58
N GLU A 64 -16.09 5.17 -5.35
CA GLU A 64 -15.35 4.06 -5.99
C GLU A 64 -14.44 3.28 -5.02
N TYR A 65 -13.97 3.92 -3.95
CA TYR A 65 -12.97 3.38 -3.03
C TYR A 65 -13.57 3.17 -1.62
N LEU A 66 -13.36 4.13 -0.70
CA LEU A 66 -13.81 4.01 0.70
C LEU A 66 -15.27 4.41 0.93
N GLY A 67 -15.87 5.12 -0.01
CA GLY A 67 -17.21 5.71 0.09
C GLY A 67 -17.18 7.18 0.52
N SER A 68 -18.04 8.01 -0.07
CA SER A 68 -18.18 9.44 0.28
C SER A 68 -18.56 9.71 1.74
N ASN A 69 -19.16 8.73 2.43
CA ASN A 69 -19.52 8.82 3.85
C ASN A 69 -18.44 8.25 4.79
N PHE A 70 -17.27 7.89 4.26
CA PHE A 70 -16.17 7.37 5.05
C PHE A 70 -15.68 8.42 6.05
N THR A 71 -15.42 8.00 7.29
CA THR A 71 -14.93 8.88 8.34
C THR A 71 -13.56 8.42 8.81
N THR A 72 -12.66 9.39 8.91
CA THR A 72 -11.30 9.21 9.41
C THR A 72 -11.20 9.61 10.89
N THR A 73 -12.33 9.98 11.51
CA THR A 73 -12.36 10.52 12.86
C THR A 73 -11.99 9.47 13.89
N ASN A 74 -10.97 9.79 14.68
CA ASN A 74 -10.43 8.91 15.69
C ASN A 74 -10.62 9.46 17.12
N LYS A 75 -11.42 8.76 17.95
CA LYS A 75 -11.67 9.17 19.33
C LYS A 75 -10.44 8.98 20.24
N PHE A 76 -9.58 8.02 19.92
CA PHE A 76 -8.36 7.67 20.67
C PHE A 76 -7.12 8.46 20.22
N SER A 77 -7.27 9.36 19.25
CA SER A 77 -6.23 10.29 18.83
C SER A 77 -6.71 11.74 18.83
N SER A 78 -5.78 12.69 18.88
CA SER A 78 -6.05 14.11 18.61
C SER A 78 -6.09 14.43 17.11
N SER A 79 -5.65 13.49 16.27
CA SER A 79 -5.66 13.58 14.81
C SER A 79 -6.58 12.53 14.21
N ASP A 80 -7.09 12.81 13.02
CA ASP A 80 -7.76 11.82 12.20
C ASP A 80 -6.77 10.75 11.69
N ILE A 81 -7.33 9.62 11.26
CA ILE A 81 -6.62 8.55 10.55
C ILE A 81 -6.10 9.12 9.24
N ASP A 82 -4.82 8.91 8.95
CA ASP A 82 -4.15 9.44 7.78
C ASP A 82 -2.82 8.71 7.56
N PHE A 83 -2.26 8.83 6.36
CA PHE A 83 -0.93 8.27 6.06
C PHE A 83 0.15 9.02 6.85
N VAL A 84 1.22 8.31 7.22
CA VAL A 84 2.43 8.94 7.80
C VAL A 84 3.09 9.82 6.74
N SER A 85 3.21 9.27 5.53
CA SER A 85 3.53 9.95 4.28
C SER A 85 2.91 9.13 3.14
N GLY A 86 2.53 9.78 2.04
CA GLY A 86 1.78 9.12 0.96
C GLY A 86 2.52 7.95 0.30
N ASP A 87 3.86 7.99 0.31
CA ASP A 87 4.75 7.01 -0.30
C ASP A 87 4.98 5.74 0.56
N ASN A 88 5.03 5.84 1.88
CA ASN A 88 5.69 4.79 2.69
C ASN A 88 4.82 3.63 3.19
N LEU A 89 3.69 3.30 2.53
CA LEU A 89 2.77 2.21 2.95
C LEU A 89 2.48 2.18 4.45
N LYS A 90 2.28 3.36 5.04
CA LYS A 90 2.14 3.55 6.50
C LYS A 90 0.98 4.45 6.85
N ILE A 91 0.13 3.98 7.74
CA ILE A 91 -0.94 4.73 8.40
C ILE A 91 -0.43 5.20 9.76
N LYS A 92 -0.82 6.41 10.17
CA LYS A 92 -0.50 6.96 11.49
C LYS A 92 -1.05 6.05 12.59
N TYR A 93 -0.25 5.84 13.63
CA TYR A 93 -0.67 5.07 14.80
C TYR A 93 -1.91 5.69 15.46
N ALA A 94 -2.94 4.87 15.66
CA ALA A 94 -4.26 5.41 15.97
C ALA A 94 -4.51 5.66 17.48
N ILE A 95 -3.74 5.07 18.40
CA ILE A 95 -3.96 5.25 19.84
C ILE A 95 -2.88 6.16 20.43
N THR A 96 -3.08 7.48 20.39
CA THR A 96 -2.09 8.46 20.88
C THR A 96 -2.48 9.12 22.19
N LYS A 97 -3.77 9.07 22.57
CA LYS A 97 -4.25 9.54 23.87
C LYS A 97 -4.00 8.52 24.96
N ASP A 98 -3.97 9.00 26.20
CA ASP A 98 -4.00 8.13 27.38
C ASP A 98 -5.33 7.37 27.45
N VAL A 99 -5.26 6.05 27.29
CA VAL A 99 -6.41 5.13 27.30
C VAL A 99 -6.11 3.96 28.24
N GLN A 100 -7.14 3.19 28.60
CA GLN A 100 -6.93 2.01 29.42
C GLN A 100 -6.03 0.99 28.70
N LEU A 101 -5.10 0.38 29.42
CA LEU A 101 -4.10 -0.57 28.88
C LEU A 101 -4.71 -1.67 27.98
N TYR A 102 -5.90 -2.15 28.31
CA TYR A 102 -6.56 -3.18 27.51
C TYR A 102 -6.96 -2.68 26.11
N VAL A 103 -7.26 -1.39 25.94
CA VAL A 103 -7.61 -0.79 24.64
C VAL A 103 -6.39 -0.82 23.72
N THR A 104 -5.24 -0.40 24.24
CA THR A 104 -3.95 -0.47 23.55
C THR A 104 -3.59 -1.91 23.19
N ALA A 105 -3.68 -2.82 24.15
CA ALA A 105 -3.37 -4.24 23.92
C ALA A 105 -4.33 -4.91 22.91
N LEU A 106 -5.58 -4.48 22.82
CA LEU A 106 -6.53 -4.97 21.82
C LEU A 106 -6.19 -4.48 20.41
N TYR A 107 -5.73 -3.24 20.29
CA TYR A 107 -5.39 -2.61 19.02
C TYR A 107 -4.08 -3.11 18.42
N GLU A 108 -3.08 -3.33 19.28
CA GLU A 108 -1.75 -3.83 18.91
C GLU A 108 -1.73 -5.32 18.57
N ARG A 109 -2.84 -6.05 18.78
CA ARG A 109 -2.92 -7.48 18.49
C ARG A 109 -3.17 -7.72 17.00
N ASP A 110 -2.56 -8.77 16.47
CA ASP A 110 -2.72 -9.22 15.08
C ASP A 110 -4.12 -9.75 14.73
N LEU A 111 -5.01 -9.92 15.72
CA LEU A 111 -6.34 -10.44 15.46
C LEU A 111 -7.15 -9.43 14.63
N TYR A 112 -7.73 -9.90 13.52
CA TYR A 112 -8.46 -9.11 12.52
C TYR A 112 -7.59 -8.25 11.60
N ARG A 113 -6.28 -8.45 11.63
CA ARG A 113 -5.35 -7.81 10.69
C ARG A 113 -4.90 -8.82 9.65
N ASN A 114 -5.07 -8.49 8.37
CA ASN A 114 -4.66 -9.32 7.25
C ASN A 114 -3.59 -8.61 6.43
N MET A 115 -3.86 -7.37 6.01
CA MET A 115 -2.92 -6.56 5.24
C MET A 115 -2.10 -5.61 6.11
N THR A 116 -2.53 -5.35 7.35
CA THR A 116 -1.91 -4.36 8.22
C THR A 116 -1.11 -4.99 9.35
N THR A 117 -0.05 -4.30 9.81
CA THR A 117 0.73 -4.69 11.00
C THR A 117 1.03 -3.46 11.84
N VAL A 118 0.85 -3.59 13.15
CA VAL A 118 1.11 -2.49 14.09
C VAL A 118 2.57 -2.48 14.49
N TYR A 119 3.22 -1.34 14.33
CA TYR A 119 4.55 -1.08 14.87
C TYR A 119 4.48 0.00 15.94
N LYS A 120 4.99 -0.31 17.13
CA LYS A 120 5.08 0.65 18.23
C LYS A 120 6.52 0.84 18.68
N ASP A 121 6.94 2.09 18.71
CA ASP A 121 8.23 2.49 19.26
C ASP A 121 8.05 2.85 20.75
N GLU A 122 8.53 1.96 21.62
CA GLU A 122 8.43 2.11 23.08
C GLU A 122 9.26 3.29 23.62
N ASN A 123 10.28 3.75 22.88
CA ASN A 123 11.14 4.86 23.31
C ASN A 123 10.63 6.21 22.78
N THR A 124 10.12 6.20 21.54
CA THR A 124 9.64 7.39 20.84
C THR A 124 8.25 7.11 20.27
N PRO A 125 7.17 7.21 21.07
CA PRO A 125 5.82 6.83 20.63
C PRO A 125 5.33 7.52 19.36
N SER A 126 5.85 8.71 19.04
CA SER A 126 5.56 9.43 17.78
C SER A 126 6.08 8.73 16.52
N ASN A 127 6.99 7.76 16.65
CA ASN A 127 7.48 6.93 15.56
C ASN A 127 6.63 5.67 15.34
N SER A 128 5.59 5.46 16.14
CA SER A 128 4.69 4.32 15.96
C SER A 128 3.84 4.52 14.70
N TYR A 129 3.49 3.43 14.02
CA TYR A 129 2.68 3.44 12.81
C TYR A 129 1.99 2.09 12.60
N VAL A 130 1.09 2.04 11.62
CA VAL A 130 0.55 0.80 11.07
C VAL A 130 1.11 0.66 9.67
N SER A 131 1.94 -0.35 9.42
CA SER A 131 2.38 -0.67 8.06
C SER A 131 1.30 -1.50 7.37
N PHE A 132 1.26 -1.43 6.05
CA PHE A 132 0.49 -2.36 5.25
C PHE A 132 1.28 -2.84 4.05
N GLU A 133 0.90 -3.98 3.52
CA GLU A 133 1.55 -4.62 2.38
C GLU A 133 0.61 -4.61 1.17
N LEU A 134 1.19 -4.57 -0.03
CA LEU A 134 0.46 -4.76 -1.28
C LEU A 134 0.40 -6.26 -1.57
N GLU A 135 -0.75 -6.78 -2.02
CA GLU A 135 -0.92 -8.20 -2.30
C GLU A 135 -0.35 -8.60 -3.67
N SER A 136 -0.44 -7.71 -4.66
CA SER A 136 -0.01 -7.99 -6.02
C SER A 136 1.36 -7.43 -6.37
N LYS A 137 2.18 -8.25 -7.04
CA LYS A 137 3.48 -7.83 -7.58
C LYS A 137 3.34 -6.66 -8.56
N VAL A 138 2.22 -6.59 -9.29
CA VAL A 138 1.91 -5.49 -10.19
C VAL A 138 1.80 -4.15 -9.43
N ALA A 139 1.09 -4.14 -8.30
CA ALA A 139 0.98 -2.95 -7.47
C ALA A 139 2.31 -2.55 -6.83
N GLU A 140 3.12 -3.53 -6.38
CA GLU A 140 4.49 -3.28 -5.90
C GLU A 140 5.33 -2.57 -6.95
N ASN A 141 5.36 -3.09 -8.18
CA ASN A 141 6.15 -2.52 -9.28
C ASN A 141 5.66 -1.10 -9.65
N ILE A 142 4.34 -0.88 -9.65
CA ILE A 142 3.76 0.46 -9.87
C ILE A 142 4.23 1.42 -8.78
N LEU A 143 4.18 1.01 -7.51
CA LEU A 143 4.64 1.84 -6.40
C LEU A 143 6.13 2.16 -6.53
N GLU A 144 6.98 1.17 -6.80
CA GLU A 144 8.43 1.35 -6.98
C GLU A 144 8.76 2.37 -8.09
N ILE A 145 8.04 2.31 -9.22
CA ILE A 145 8.19 3.27 -10.32
C ILE A 145 7.84 4.70 -9.86
N LEU A 146 6.74 4.84 -9.12
CA LEU A 146 6.23 6.12 -8.65
C LEU A 146 7.14 6.73 -7.56
N GLU A 147 7.64 5.91 -6.63
CA GLU A 147 8.60 6.30 -5.59
C GLU A 147 9.94 6.75 -6.19
N ALA A 148 10.35 6.14 -7.31
CA ALA A 148 11.52 6.58 -8.07
C ALA A 148 11.31 7.93 -8.78
N GLY A 149 10.12 8.54 -8.67
CA GLY A 149 9.78 9.84 -9.24
C GLY A 149 9.38 9.79 -10.72
N SER A 150 9.13 8.60 -11.25
CA SER A 150 8.64 8.45 -12.62
C SER A 150 7.12 8.62 -12.69
N SER A 151 6.62 9.04 -13.85
CA SER A 151 5.18 9.05 -14.13
C SER A 151 4.79 7.83 -14.98
N ILE A 152 3.53 7.42 -14.85
CA ILE A 152 2.93 6.33 -15.62
C ILE A 152 1.74 6.90 -16.39
N ALA A 153 1.76 6.81 -17.72
CA ALA A 153 0.62 7.14 -18.56
C ALA A 153 -0.38 5.97 -18.58
N SER A 154 -1.68 6.29 -18.54
CA SER A 154 -2.76 5.31 -18.62
C SER A 154 -2.91 4.67 -20.01
N GLU A 155 -2.41 5.32 -21.06
CA GLU A 155 -2.47 4.83 -22.44
C GLU A 155 -1.14 4.98 -23.17
N CYS A 156 -0.76 3.94 -23.92
CA CYS A 156 0.53 3.90 -24.59
C CYS A 156 0.42 4.51 -25.98
N SER A 157 1.23 5.53 -26.23
CA SER A 157 1.28 6.22 -27.52
C SER A 157 2.71 6.35 -28.02
N ALA A 158 2.84 6.51 -29.34
CA ALA A 158 4.13 6.68 -29.99
C ALA A 158 4.80 8.04 -29.69
N THR A 159 4.12 8.94 -28.98
CA THR A 159 4.62 10.27 -28.62
C THR A 159 5.12 10.38 -27.19
N LEU A 160 4.96 9.32 -26.38
CA LEU A 160 5.47 9.28 -25.01
C LEU A 160 7.01 9.34 -25.00
N THR A 161 7.57 10.06 -24.04
CA THR A 161 9.03 10.16 -23.85
C THR A 161 9.36 10.17 -22.36
N ASN A 162 10.46 9.52 -21.97
CA ASN A 162 10.98 9.46 -20.60
C ASN A 162 9.90 9.13 -19.54
N THR A 163 9.01 8.19 -19.84
CA THR A 163 7.85 7.88 -18.99
C THR A 163 7.46 6.43 -19.14
N TYR A 164 6.75 5.91 -18.15
CA TYR A 164 6.15 4.59 -18.23
C TYR A 164 4.74 4.68 -18.79
N CYS A 165 4.23 3.55 -19.23
CA CYS A 165 2.86 3.42 -19.66
C CYS A 165 2.36 1.99 -19.50
N ILE A 166 1.11 1.86 -19.08
CA ILE A 166 0.44 0.57 -18.96
C ILE A 166 -0.11 0.15 -20.31
N THR A 167 0.29 -1.03 -20.78
CA THR A 167 -0.26 -1.58 -22.02
C THR A 167 -1.53 -2.37 -21.75
N ASN A 168 -1.49 -3.21 -20.72
CA ASN A 168 -2.58 -3.99 -20.17
C ASN A 168 -2.19 -4.45 -18.74
N LEU A 169 -3.04 -5.23 -18.08
CA LEU A 169 -2.79 -5.73 -16.72
C LEU A 169 -1.53 -6.62 -16.58
N SER A 170 -0.97 -7.12 -17.69
CA SER A 170 0.16 -8.04 -17.71
C SER A 170 1.47 -7.40 -18.14
N ALA A 171 1.47 -6.17 -18.68
CA ALA A 171 2.68 -5.56 -19.20
C ALA A 171 2.70 -4.02 -19.13
N ILE A 172 3.90 -3.50 -18.88
CA ILE A 172 4.20 -2.08 -18.80
C ILE A 172 5.34 -1.73 -19.76
N ARG A 173 5.24 -0.58 -20.42
CA ARG A 173 6.28 -0.03 -21.30
C ARG A 173 6.98 1.13 -20.65
N TRP A 174 8.30 1.14 -20.68
CA TRP A 174 9.09 2.33 -20.47
C TRP A 174 9.47 2.96 -21.82
N TYR A 175 9.32 4.27 -21.95
CA TYR A 175 9.72 5.04 -23.13
C TYR A 175 10.97 5.87 -22.84
N ASP A 176 11.91 5.86 -23.77
CA ASP A 176 13.10 6.70 -23.72
C ASP A 176 12.84 8.12 -24.26
N SER A 177 13.90 8.93 -24.37
CA SER A 177 13.82 10.32 -24.80
C SER A 177 13.42 10.53 -26.26
N ILE A 178 13.44 9.49 -27.09
CA ILE A 178 13.08 9.53 -28.51
C ILE A 178 11.94 8.55 -28.85
N SER A 179 11.13 8.21 -27.84
CA SER A 179 9.94 7.36 -27.96
C SER A 179 10.20 5.91 -28.41
N ARG A 180 11.42 5.41 -28.21
CA ARG A 180 11.68 3.96 -28.24
C ARG A 180 11.22 3.37 -26.91
N TRP A 181 10.78 2.12 -26.92
CA TRP A 181 10.20 1.51 -25.73
C TRP A 181 10.78 0.14 -25.39
N ILE A 182 10.79 -0.16 -24.10
CA ILE A 182 11.06 -1.48 -23.52
C ILE A 182 9.77 -1.91 -22.82
N GLU A 183 9.23 -3.06 -23.21
CA GLU A 183 8.05 -3.68 -22.61
C GLU A 183 8.49 -4.78 -21.65
N TYR A 184 8.03 -4.67 -20.41
CA TYR A 184 8.25 -5.62 -19.33
C TYR A 184 6.95 -6.37 -19.04
N SER A 185 7.08 -7.62 -18.61
CA SER A 185 6.00 -8.30 -17.89
C SER A 185 5.82 -7.65 -16.52
N ASN A 186 4.58 -7.51 -16.05
CA ASN A 186 4.32 -7.04 -14.69
C ASN A 186 4.67 -8.11 -13.63
N GLU A 187 4.74 -9.40 -14.00
CA GLU A 187 5.11 -10.48 -13.07
C GLU A 187 6.62 -10.48 -12.77
N ASP A 188 7.44 -10.31 -13.82
CA ASP A 188 8.90 -10.36 -13.76
C ASP A 188 9.52 -9.00 -14.16
N PHE A 189 9.05 -7.93 -13.53
CA PHE A 189 9.40 -6.55 -13.87
C PHE A 189 10.90 -6.30 -13.75
N GLU A 190 11.51 -5.73 -14.79
CA GLU A 190 12.96 -5.48 -14.96
C GLU A 190 13.90 -6.71 -14.82
N GLU A 191 13.42 -7.85 -14.34
CA GLU A 191 14.19 -9.08 -14.12
C GLU A 191 13.96 -10.17 -15.19
N GLY A 192 12.83 -10.11 -15.90
CA GLY A 192 12.36 -11.16 -16.82
C GLY A 192 12.70 -10.95 -18.29
N ASN A 193 11.97 -11.66 -19.17
CA ASN A 193 12.07 -11.42 -20.61
C ASN A 193 11.44 -10.07 -20.97
N VAL A 194 12.02 -9.38 -21.95
CA VAL A 194 11.53 -8.08 -22.40
C VAL A 194 11.37 -8.02 -23.92
N THR A 195 10.48 -7.14 -24.36
CA THR A 195 10.37 -6.78 -25.78
C THR A 195 10.83 -5.34 -25.97
N ILE A 196 11.72 -5.09 -26.92
CA ILE A 196 12.21 -3.75 -27.24
C ILE A 196 11.77 -3.32 -28.64
N SER A 197 11.51 -2.03 -28.81
CA SER A 197 11.06 -1.50 -30.09
C SER A 197 12.12 -1.56 -31.19
N THR A 198 13.41 -1.50 -30.81
CA THR A 198 14.54 -1.46 -31.75
C THR A 198 15.85 -1.87 -31.08
N THR A 199 16.81 -2.36 -31.87
CA THR A 199 18.16 -2.75 -31.41
C THR A 199 18.95 -1.60 -30.78
N GLY A 200 18.58 -0.34 -31.06
CA GLY A 200 19.21 0.82 -30.42
C GLY A 200 19.01 0.91 -28.90
N LEU A 201 18.15 0.07 -28.32
CA LEU A 201 17.92 -0.04 -26.87
C LEU A 201 18.77 -1.13 -26.20
N LEU A 202 19.52 -1.95 -26.95
CA LEU A 202 20.33 -3.04 -26.39
C LEU A 202 21.42 -2.56 -25.42
N SER A 203 21.84 -1.29 -25.52
CA SER A 203 22.79 -0.65 -24.60
C SER A 203 22.12 0.17 -23.50
N SER A 204 20.81 0.02 -23.31
CA SER A 204 20.07 0.76 -22.29
C SER A 204 20.37 0.20 -20.90
N THR A 205 20.64 1.06 -19.93
CA THR A 205 20.82 0.66 -18.52
C THR A 205 19.54 0.07 -17.93
N LYS A 206 18.39 0.32 -18.56
CA LYS A 206 17.12 -0.32 -18.23
C LYS A 206 17.07 -1.84 -18.51
N LEU A 207 18.12 -2.41 -19.10
CA LEU A 207 18.28 -3.84 -19.31
C LEU A 207 19.33 -4.46 -18.36
N ASP A 208 19.87 -3.68 -17.41
CA ASP A 208 20.97 -4.11 -16.55
C ASP A 208 20.53 -5.18 -15.54
N GLU A 209 19.34 -5.01 -14.96
CA GLU A 209 18.75 -5.88 -13.93
C GLU A 209 18.13 -7.18 -14.47
N LEU A 210 18.11 -7.37 -15.80
CA LEU A 210 17.61 -8.62 -16.38
C LEU A 210 18.42 -9.82 -15.88
N ASN A 211 17.72 -10.89 -15.50
CA ASN A 211 18.37 -12.13 -15.09
C ASN A 211 19.20 -12.74 -16.23
N VAL A 212 20.32 -13.37 -15.88
CA VAL A 212 21.13 -14.13 -16.85
C VAL A 212 20.27 -15.23 -17.45
N GLY A 213 20.18 -15.25 -18.78
CA GLY A 213 19.32 -16.14 -19.55
C GLY A 213 18.00 -15.52 -20.01
N ALA A 214 17.66 -14.30 -19.55
CA ALA A 214 16.49 -13.57 -20.04
C ALA A 214 16.61 -13.23 -21.53
N PHE A 215 15.53 -13.39 -22.27
CA PHE A 215 15.44 -13.02 -23.67
C PHE A 215 15.09 -11.54 -23.83
N VAL A 216 15.78 -10.89 -24.75
CA VAL A 216 15.45 -9.56 -25.26
C VAL A 216 14.98 -9.72 -26.69
N LEU A 217 13.66 -9.59 -26.89
CA LEU A 217 13.00 -9.73 -28.18
C LEU A 217 12.90 -8.36 -28.84
N VAL A 218 13.40 -8.22 -30.06
CA VAL A 218 13.22 -6.99 -30.82
C VAL A 218 11.91 -7.10 -31.61
N ASN A 219 11.12 -6.03 -31.68
CA ASN A 219 9.83 -6.01 -32.37
C ASN A 219 9.90 -6.40 -33.88
N ASN A 220 11.09 -6.42 -34.49
CA ASN A 220 11.32 -6.90 -35.85
C ASN A 220 11.54 -8.44 -35.95
N GLY A 221 11.54 -9.15 -34.82
CA GLY A 221 11.71 -10.61 -34.74
C GLY A 221 13.12 -11.07 -34.35
N ASP A 222 14.12 -10.18 -34.27
CA ASP A 222 15.45 -10.55 -33.78
C ASP A 222 15.40 -10.94 -32.30
N LYS A 223 16.20 -11.93 -31.90
CA LYS A 223 16.27 -12.42 -30.52
C LYS A 223 17.68 -12.24 -29.97
N TYR A 224 17.74 -11.82 -28.72
CA TYR A 224 18.97 -11.69 -27.95
C TYR A 224 18.78 -12.34 -26.58
N ILE A 225 19.88 -12.69 -25.92
CA ILE A 225 19.88 -13.28 -24.58
C ILE A 225 20.85 -12.52 -23.67
N LYS A 226 20.40 -12.22 -22.46
CA LYS A 226 21.22 -11.64 -21.40
C LYS A 226 22.22 -12.68 -20.91
N THR A 227 23.49 -12.36 -20.98
CA THR A 227 24.59 -13.13 -20.40
C THR A 227 25.11 -12.43 -19.14
N LEU A 228 26.10 -13.01 -18.47
CA LEU A 228 26.70 -12.42 -17.27
C LEU A 228 27.28 -11.02 -17.51
N THR A 229 27.74 -10.73 -18.73
CA THR A 229 28.48 -9.49 -19.02
C THR A 229 27.89 -8.67 -20.17
N ASP A 230 27.02 -9.24 -20.99
CA ASP A 230 26.53 -8.59 -22.22
C ASP A 230 25.19 -9.18 -22.70
N ILE A 231 24.57 -8.55 -23.70
CA ILE A 231 23.38 -9.05 -24.40
C ILE A 231 23.80 -9.54 -25.80
N ALA A 232 23.75 -10.86 -26.00
CA ALA A 232 24.23 -11.51 -27.21
C ALA A 232 23.10 -11.92 -28.15
N LYS A 233 23.31 -11.81 -29.47
CA LYS A 233 22.33 -12.25 -30.47
C LYS A 233 22.18 -13.78 -30.46
N VAL A 234 20.95 -14.26 -30.61
CA VAL A 234 20.61 -15.67 -30.78
C VAL A 234 20.25 -15.91 -32.24
N ASP A 235 20.99 -16.80 -32.91
CA ASP A 235 20.75 -17.22 -34.30
C ASP A 235 19.68 -18.32 -34.41
#